data_AF-A0A521DTV7-F1
#
_entry.id   AF-A0A521DTV7-F1
#
_cell.length_a   1.000
_cell.length_b   1.000
_cell.length_c   1.000
_cell.angle_alpha   90.00
_cell.angle_beta   90.00
_cell.angle_gamma   90.00
#
_symmetry.space_group_name_H-M   'P 1'
#
loop_
_entity.id
_entity.type
_entity.pdbx_description
1 polymer ?
#
loop_
_entity_poly.entity_id
_entity_poly.type
_entity_poly.pdbx_seq_one_letter_code
_entity_poly.pdbx_strand_id
1 'polypeptide(L)'
;MACVVVPFHAMPLPTPSGERSGIRIEIGTDPADAPTVDDAAAAGPAPVRRLRRRAAPAWLGAGLSRPLAEDDERARFWVRHVHTGVLLSEIAGLACLVYTLTTPTPGHRHPVLLALAGAVVVGTPLLLLLPLDRIVRDLRGPLLFYGWTVATTAIVTAASAFDGGADSPLPVLFFLVLVYMAVAFPPAGVVLTGGLMTAAHTALVAGPPDPQSLLVTTVLATTTLICTMTSANQWAAHDRQVLLLRTQEALATTDPLTGVPNRRVFLDRVGRAVGRAGRGERAVVCIVDLDGFKAVNDLQGHAAGDDVLRAVAAALGRVVRETDTVARLGGDEFAVVAGSLLPADDAALADRLRAAVAEVGAGCGVTASVGCALVHPGDDVADVLHRADAAMYRAKAAGGDRVADLAG
;
A
#
# COMPACT_ATOMS: atom_id res chain seq x y z
N MET A 1 -13.63 -42.03 12.31
CA MET A 1 -12.48 -41.09 12.27
C MET A 1 -13.03 -39.73 12.68
N ALA A 2 -12.69 -39.30 13.89
CA ALA A 2 -13.45 -38.31 14.65
C ALA A 2 -13.36 -36.89 14.05
N CYS A 3 -14.53 -36.29 13.88
CA CYS A 3 -14.75 -34.91 13.52
C CYS A 3 -14.47 -34.04 14.75
N VAL A 4 -13.43 -33.21 14.72
CA VAL A 4 -13.17 -32.23 15.78
C VAL A 4 -13.96 -30.96 15.44
N VAL A 5 -15.13 -30.83 16.07
CA VAL A 5 -15.95 -29.62 16.09
C VAL A 5 -15.35 -28.69 17.13
N VAL A 6 -14.83 -27.53 16.71
CA VAL A 6 -14.42 -26.45 17.62
C VAL A 6 -15.64 -25.57 17.88
N PRO A 7 -16.10 -25.39 19.14
CA PRO A 7 -17.29 -24.59 19.44
C PRO A 7 -16.98 -23.10 19.33
N PHE A 8 -17.78 -22.39 18.53
CA PHE A 8 -17.81 -20.93 18.46
C PHE A 8 -18.47 -20.40 19.74
N HIS A 9 -17.71 -19.70 20.60
CA HIS A 9 -18.28 -18.93 21.70
C HIS A 9 -18.84 -17.61 21.15
N ALA A 10 -20.15 -17.42 21.29
CA ALA A 10 -20.84 -16.21 20.92
C ALA A 10 -20.48 -15.07 21.90
N MET A 11 -19.89 -13.99 21.38
CA MET A 11 -19.86 -12.71 22.10
C MET A 11 -21.24 -12.04 22.02
N PRO A 12 -21.78 -11.48 23.12
CA PRO A 12 -23.07 -10.81 23.11
C PRO A 12 -22.98 -9.45 22.40
N LEU A 13 -23.95 -9.19 21.52
CA LEU A 13 -24.16 -7.89 20.87
C LEU A 13 -24.65 -6.86 21.90
N PRO A 14 -24.15 -5.60 21.88
CA PRO A 14 -24.70 -4.54 22.69
C PRO A 14 -26.10 -4.15 22.19
N THR A 15 -27.06 -4.14 23.11
CA THR A 15 -28.43 -3.67 22.89
C THR A 15 -28.47 -2.15 22.68
N PRO A 16 -29.26 -1.61 21.74
CA PRO A 16 -29.47 -0.17 21.65
C PRO A 16 -30.49 0.27 22.72
N SER A 17 -29.99 0.81 23.83
CA SER A 17 -30.80 1.62 24.75
C SER A 17 -31.03 2.98 24.11
N GLY A 18 -32.30 3.34 23.94
CA GLY A 18 -32.71 4.55 23.25
C GLY A 18 -32.40 5.83 24.02
N GLU A 19 -32.03 6.85 23.26
CA GLU A 19 -32.36 8.24 23.59
C GLU A 19 -32.75 8.94 22.29
N ARG A 20 -34.01 9.39 22.27
CA ARG A 20 -34.61 10.17 21.18
C ARG A 20 -34.09 11.59 21.28
N SER A 21 -33.38 12.07 20.25
CA SER A 21 -33.27 13.51 19.96
C SER A 21 -33.60 13.71 18.48
N GLY A 22 -34.70 14.43 18.24
CA GLY A 22 -35.32 14.57 16.93
C GLY A 22 -34.56 15.52 16.03
N ILE A 23 -34.22 15.04 14.83
CA ILE A 23 -33.96 15.90 13.68
C ILE A 23 -35.25 15.87 12.85
N ARG A 24 -36.08 16.91 13.02
CA ARG A 24 -37.26 17.19 12.21
C ARG A 24 -36.77 17.73 10.87
N ILE A 25 -36.91 16.94 9.80
CA ILE A 25 -36.78 17.43 8.43
C ILE A 25 -38.12 18.09 8.09
N GLU A 26 -38.18 19.42 8.15
CA GLU A 26 -39.31 20.19 7.63
C GLU A 26 -39.26 20.15 6.09
N ILE A 27 -40.13 19.34 5.50
CA ILE A 27 -40.48 19.48 4.08
C ILE A 27 -41.52 20.59 4.02
N GLY A 28 -41.05 21.82 3.80
CA GLY A 28 -41.92 22.95 3.49
C GLY A 28 -42.54 22.76 2.10
N THR A 29 -43.78 22.28 2.06
CA THR A 29 -44.65 22.44 0.89
C THR A 29 -45.55 23.63 1.16
N ASP A 30 -45.11 24.83 0.77
CA ASP A 30 -46.00 25.98 0.61
C ASP A 30 -46.43 26.03 -0.87
N PRO A 31 -47.73 25.90 -1.20
CA PRO A 31 -48.20 25.86 -2.58
C PRO A 31 -48.26 27.25 -3.26
N ALA A 32 -47.66 28.29 -2.68
CA ALA A 32 -47.75 29.66 -3.19
C ALA A 32 -46.57 30.13 -4.08
N ASP A 33 -45.48 29.36 -4.21
CA ASP A 33 -44.27 29.76 -4.97
C ASP A 33 -44.00 28.86 -6.20
N ALA A 34 -45.04 28.50 -6.96
CA ALA A 34 -44.85 27.88 -8.27
C ALA A 34 -44.42 28.94 -9.29
N PRO A 35 -43.25 28.81 -9.95
CA PRO A 35 -42.81 29.78 -10.96
C PRO A 35 -43.79 29.77 -12.14
N THR A 36 -44.17 30.96 -12.60
CA THR A 36 -45.06 31.13 -13.76
C THR A 36 -44.32 30.78 -15.06
N VAL A 37 -45.09 30.43 -16.09
CA VAL A 37 -44.61 29.90 -17.38
C VAL A 37 -43.64 30.87 -18.11
N ASP A 38 -43.64 32.16 -17.76
CA ASP A 38 -42.76 33.17 -18.36
C ASP A 38 -41.32 33.16 -17.80
N ASP A 39 -41.07 32.67 -16.58
CA ASP A 39 -39.72 32.61 -16.01
C ASP A 39 -38.86 31.48 -16.60
N ALA A 40 -39.49 30.49 -17.26
CA ALA A 40 -38.81 29.38 -17.91
C ALA A 40 -38.17 29.74 -19.27
N ALA A 41 -38.56 30.88 -19.88
CA ALA A 41 -38.11 31.28 -21.21
C ALA A 41 -36.78 32.06 -21.22
N ALA A 42 -36.29 32.52 -20.06
CA ALA A 42 -35.05 33.32 -19.95
C ALA A 42 -33.80 32.54 -19.52
N ALA A 43 -33.92 31.24 -19.22
CA ALA A 43 -32.79 30.40 -18.83
C ALA A 43 -32.13 29.76 -20.07
N GLY A 44 -30.99 30.31 -20.50
CA GLY A 44 -30.15 29.71 -21.54
C GLY A 44 -29.78 28.25 -21.24
N PRO A 45 -29.36 27.46 -22.25
CA PRO A 45 -29.19 26.03 -22.10
C PRO A 45 -28.19 25.71 -20.99
N ALA A 46 -28.67 25.00 -19.96
CA ALA A 46 -27.84 24.48 -18.88
C ALA A 46 -26.70 23.63 -19.47
N PRO A 47 -25.47 23.71 -18.92
CA PRO A 47 -24.35 22.94 -19.43
C PRO A 47 -24.72 21.46 -19.37
N VAL A 48 -24.68 20.80 -20.53
CA VAL A 48 -24.93 19.37 -20.68
C VAL A 48 -24.00 18.65 -19.72
N ARG A 49 -24.58 18.18 -18.61
CA ARG A 49 -23.90 17.40 -17.58
C ARG A 49 -23.49 16.10 -18.26
N ARG A 50 -22.27 16.07 -18.81
CA ARG A 50 -21.71 14.89 -19.48
C ARG A 50 -21.91 13.72 -18.54
N LEU A 51 -22.80 12.81 -18.90
CA LEU A 51 -22.90 11.50 -18.28
C LEU A 51 -21.50 10.91 -18.37
N ARG A 52 -20.78 10.95 -17.23
CA ARG A 52 -19.55 10.20 -17.04
C ARG A 52 -19.92 8.77 -17.41
N ARG A 53 -19.46 8.30 -18.58
CA ARG A 53 -19.47 6.89 -18.93
C ARG A 53 -18.97 6.18 -17.67
N ARG A 54 -19.79 5.30 -17.09
CA ARG A 54 -19.33 4.39 -16.03
C ARG A 54 -18.12 3.68 -16.63
N ALA A 55 -16.92 4.15 -16.31
CA ALA A 55 -15.70 3.45 -16.64
C ALA A 55 -15.89 2.06 -16.07
N ALA A 56 -15.60 1.03 -16.87
CA ALA A 56 -15.46 -0.33 -16.33
C ALA A 56 -14.64 -0.21 -15.04
N PRO A 57 -15.07 -0.84 -13.94
CA PRO A 57 -14.48 -0.56 -12.64
C PRO A 57 -12.98 -0.83 -12.71
N ALA A 58 -12.17 0.10 -12.21
CA ALA A 58 -10.73 0.20 -12.49
C ALA A 58 -9.93 -1.08 -12.21
N TRP A 59 -10.49 -2.01 -11.42
CA TRP A 59 -9.93 -3.34 -11.16
C TRP A 59 -9.91 -4.28 -12.37
N LEU A 60 -10.80 -4.14 -13.36
CA LEU A 60 -10.81 -4.96 -14.59
C LEU A 60 -9.59 -4.68 -15.48
N GLY A 61 -9.14 -3.43 -15.54
CA GLY A 61 -7.94 -3.05 -16.31
C GLY A 61 -6.63 -3.26 -15.54
N ALA A 62 -6.65 -3.11 -14.21
CA ALA A 62 -5.44 -3.11 -13.40
C ALA A 62 -4.70 -4.46 -13.35
N GLY A 63 -5.41 -5.60 -13.49
CA GLY A 63 -4.82 -6.94 -13.37
C GLY A 63 -4.20 -7.51 -14.66
N LEU A 64 -4.54 -6.97 -15.84
CA LEU A 64 -4.07 -7.45 -17.14
C LEU A 64 -2.94 -6.60 -17.74
N SER A 65 -2.78 -5.36 -17.27
CA SER A 65 -1.96 -4.33 -17.94
C SER A 65 -0.88 -3.70 -17.05
N ARG A 66 -0.63 -4.24 -15.86
CA ARG A 66 0.44 -3.76 -14.97
C ARG A 66 1.51 -4.83 -14.74
N PRO A 67 2.79 -4.44 -14.67
CA PRO A 67 3.86 -5.31 -14.19
C PRO A 67 3.50 -5.97 -12.86
N LEU A 68 3.91 -7.21 -12.68
CA LEU A 68 3.68 -7.95 -11.43
C LEU A 68 4.63 -7.49 -10.32
N ALA A 69 5.82 -7.00 -10.68
CA ALA A 69 6.84 -6.54 -9.75
C ALA A 69 7.44 -5.18 -10.17
N GLU A 70 7.58 -4.27 -9.20
CA GLU A 70 8.29 -2.99 -9.35
C GLU A 70 9.65 -3.01 -8.63
N ASP A 71 9.84 -3.94 -7.68
CA ASP A 71 11.05 -4.11 -6.87
C ASP A 71 11.54 -5.58 -6.85
N ASP A 72 12.74 -5.79 -6.31
CA ASP A 72 13.40 -7.10 -6.27
C ASP A 72 12.73 -8.09 -5.30
N GLU A 73 12.05 -7.60 -4.26
CA GLU A 73 11.32 -8.47 -3.32
C GLU A 73 10.09 -9.07 -3.97
N ARG A 74 9.31 -8.23 -4.65
CA ARG A 74 8.11 -8.62 -5.37
C ARG A 74 8.45 -9.48 -6.59
N ALA A 75 9.56 -9.22 -7.27
CA ALA A 75 10.06 -10.10 -8.33
C ALA A 75 10.35 -11.51 -7.79
N ARG A 76 11.07 -11.61 -6.66
CA ARG A 76 11.35 -12.90 -6.00
C ARG A 76 10.07 -13.62 -5.54
N PHE A 77 9.08 -12.87 -5.06
CA PHE A 77 7.77 -13.41 -4.69
C PHE A 77 7.07 -14.09 -5.89
N TRP A 78 7.01 -13.43 -7.04
CA TRP A 78 6.35 -13.97 -8.24
C TRP A 78 7.12 -15.12 -8.88
N VAL A 79 8.45 -15.07 -8.89
CA VAL A 79 9.28 -16.20 -9.33
C VAL A 79 8.96 -17.43 -8.47
N ARG A 80 8.83 -17.28 -7.15
CA ARG A 80 8.43 -18.37 -6.25
C ARG A 80 7.04 -18.94 -6.60
N HIS A 81 6.10 -18.10 -7.01
CA HIS A 81 4.79 -18.56 -7.48
C HIS A 81 4.88 -19.37 -8.78
N VAL A 82 5.75 -18.97 -9.72
CA VAL A 82 6.03 -19.76 -10.92
C VAL A 82 6.58 -21.14 -10.54
N HIS A 83 7.54 -21.23 -9.62
CA HIS A 83 8.06 -22.52 -9.14
C HIS A 83 6.96 -23.39 -8.51
N THR A 84 6.11 -22.83 -7.65
CA THR A 84 4.98 -23.54 -7.04
C THR A 84 3.99 -24.02 -8.11
N GLY A 85 3.68 -23.17 -9.10
CA GLY A 85 2.80 -23.53 -10.22
C GLY A 85 3.38 -24.65 -11.09
N VAL A 86 4.70 -24.65 -11.33
CA VAL A 86 5.39 -25.73 -12.05
C VAL A 86 5.28 -27.03 -11.25
N LEU A 87 5.63 -27.01 -9.96
CA LEU A 87 5.54 -28.19 -9.10
C LEU A 87 4.12 -28.77 -9.06
N LEU A 88 3.11 -27.91 -8.95
CA LEU A 88 1.70 -28.33 -8.95
C LEU A 88 1.29 -28.98 -10.27
N SER A 89 1.74 -28.41 -11.39
CA SER A 89 1.47 -28.94 -12.73
C SER A 89 2.19 -30.27 -12.97
N GLU A 90 3.41 -30.43 -12.45
CA GLU A 90 4.16 -31.69 -12.50
C GLU A 90 3.45 -32.79 -11.72
N ILE A 91 3.01 -32.51 -10.49
CA ILE A 91 2.26 -33.48 -9.67
C ILE A 91 0.98 -33.89 -10.40
N ALA A 92 0.24 -32.93 -10.97
CA ALA A 92 -0.98 -33.20 -11.74
C ALA A 92 -0.71 -34.00 -13.02
N GLY A 93 0.35 -33.65 -13.77
CA GLY A 93 0.75 -34.34 -14.99
C GLY A 93 1.18 -35.78 -14.74
N LEU A 94 1.99 -36.01 -13.71
CA LEU A 94 2.40 -37.36 -13.27
C LEU A 94 1.22 -38.17 -12.77
N ALA A 95 0.30 -37.57 -12.00
CA ALA A 95 -0.92 -38.26 -11.58
C ALA A 95 -1.80 -38.67 -12.77
N CYS A 96 -1.93 -37.80 -13.78
CA CYS A 96 -2.64 -38.10 -15.02
C CYS A 96 -1.95 -39.23 -15.81
N LEU A 97 -0.61 -39.23 -15.87
CA LEU A 97 0.17 -40.29 -16.50
C LEU A 97 -0.06 -41.64 -15.82
N VAL A 98 0.03 -41.68 -14.49
CA VAL A 98 -0.24 -42.89 -13.69
C VAL A 98 -1.67 -43.37 -13.93
N TYR A 99 -2.66 -42.48 -13.81
CA TYR A 99 -4.07 -42.78 -14.08
C TYR A 99 -4.27 -43.41 -15.46
N THR A 100 -3.67 -42.83 -16.50
CA THR A 100 -3.77 -43.33 -17.88
C THR A 100 -3.16 -44.72 -18.02
N LEU A 101 -2.00 -44.98 -17.38
CA LEU A 101 -1.30 -46.26 -17.47
C LEU A 101 -1.96 -47.38 -16.65
N THR A 102 -2.64 -47.06 -15.56
CA THR A 102 -3.25 -48.05 -14.65
C THR A 102 -4.72 -48.34 -14.94
N THR A 103 -5.41 -47.42 -15.63
CA THR A 103 -6.86 -47.52 -15.86
C THR A 103 -7.14 -47.99 -17.29
N PRO A 104 -7.86 -49.11 -17.49
CA PRO A 104 -8.21 -49.59 -18.82
C PRO A 104 -9.21 -48.63 -19.50
N THR A 105 -8.71 -47.72 -20.34
CA THR A 105 -9.55 -46.88 -21.20
C THR A 105 -9.78 -47.57 -22.55
N PRO A 106 -10.98 -47.48 -23.18
CA PRO A 106 -11.24 -48.17 -24.44
C PRO A 106 -10.39 -47.63 -25.62
N GLY A 107 -9.59 -48.48 -26.26
CA GLY A 107 -9.07 -48.30 -27.63
C GLY A 107 -8.11 -47.11 -27.89
N HIS A 108 -8.34 -46.39 -29.01
CA HIS A 108 -7.49 -45.34 -29.62
C HIS A 108 -7.27 -44.05 -28.80
N ARG A 109 -7.81 -43.96 -27.59
CA ARG A 109 -7.81 -42.76 -26.73
C ARG A 109 -6.56 -42.66 -25.85
N HIS A 110 -5.96 -43.80 -25.53
CA HIS A 110 -4.76 -43.93 -24.70
C HIS A 110 -3.52 -43.16 -25.20
N PRO A 111 -3.14 -43.16 -26.50
CA PRO A 111 -1.94 -42.43 -26.96
C PRO A 111 -2.09 -40.91 -26.86
N VAL A 112 -3.30 -40.37 -27.04
CA VAL A 112 -3.54 -38.92 -26.93
C VAL A 112 -3.42 -38.46 -25.48
N LEU A 113 -3.98 -39.22 -24.53
CA LEU A 113 -3.86 -38.92 -23.10
C LEU A 113 -2.40 -38.97 -22.62
N LEU A 114 -1.66 -40.00 -23.03
CA LEU A 114 -0.21 -40.08 -22.75
C LEU A 114 0.56 -38.90 -23.35
N ALA A 115 0.24 -38.48 -24.58
CA ALA A 115 0.89 -37.35 -25.22
C ALA A 115 0.59 -36.03 -24.49
N LEU A 116 -0.66 -35.80 -24.07
CA LEU A 116 -1.05 -34.61 -23.29
C LEU A 116 -0.37 -34.58 -21.92
N ALA A 117 -0.38 -35.70 -21.19
CA ALA A 117 0.30 -35.80 -19.90
C ALA A 117 1.82 -35.62 -20.04
N GLY A 118 2.43 -36.26 -21.04
CA GLY A 118 3.85 -36.09 -21.35
C GLY A 118 4.22 -34.67 -21.76
N ALA A 119 3.35 -33.98 -22.51
CA ALA A 119 3.55 -32.58 -22.86
C ALA A 119 3.55 -31.65 -21.64
N VAL A 120 2.73 -31.94 -20.62
CA VAL A 120 2.76 -31.21 -19.34
C VAL A 120 4.07 -31.50 -18.60
N VAL A 121 4.42 -32.77 -18.41
CA VAL A 121 5.61 -33.19 -17.64
C VAL A 121 6.92 -32.72 -18.28
N VAL A 122 6.99 -32.65 -19.60
CA VAL A 122 8.19 -32.17 -20.31
C VAL A 122 8.15 -30.65 -20.50
N GLY A 123 6.99 -30.10 -20.85
CA GLY A 123 6.88 -28.69 -21.22
C GLY A 123 6.86 -27.72 -20.05
N THR A 124 6.21 -28.09 -18.93
CA THR A 124 6.05 -27.18 -17.79
C THR A 124 7.37 -26.82 -17.11
N PRO A 125 8.32 -27.76 -16.90
CA PRO A 125 9.62 -27.43 -16.31
C PRO A 125 10.46 -26.50 -17.18
N LEU A 126 10.26 -26.48 -18.50
CA LEU A 126 10.97 -25.58 -19.41
C LEU A 126 10.64 -24.11 -19.15
N LEU A 127 9.51 -23.80 -18.51
CA LEU A 127 9.18 -22.44 -18.08
C LEU A 127 10.22 -21.88 -17.08
N LEU A 128 10.90 -22.75 -16.32
CA LEU A 128 11.94 -22.35 -15.38
C LEU A 128 13.25 -21.95 -16.06
N LEU A 129 13.41 -22.22 -17.36
CA LEU A 129 14.57 -21.77 -18.15
C LEU A 129 14.40 -20.34 -18.68
N LEU A 130 13.19 -19.78 -18.58
CA LEU A 130 12.91 -18.41 -18.99
C LEU A 130 13.56 -17.41 -18.01
N PRO A 131 13.89 -16.19 -18.46
CA PRO A 131 14.34 -15.11 -17.58
C PRO A 131 13.17 -14.56 -16.76
N LEU A 132 12.69 -15.35 -15.78
CA LEU A 132 11.48 -15.07 -15.00
C LEU A 132 11.58 -13.75 -14.25
N ASP A 133 12.77 -13.40 -13.76
CA ASP A 133 13.10 -12.15 -13.08
C ASP A 133 12.81 -10.91 -13.94
N ARG A 134 13.05 -10.99 -15.26
CA ARG A 134 12.75 -9.94 -16.22
C ARG A 134 11.29 -9.97 -16.65
N ILE A 135 10.74 -11.16 -16.87
CA ILE A 135 9.37 -11.34 -17.34
C ILE A 135 8.36 -10.77 -16.36
N VAL A 136 8.53 -10.99 -15.04
CA VAL A 136 7.59 -10.51 -14.02
C VAL A 136 7.60 -8.98 -13.85
N ARG A 137 8.65 -8.29 -14.33
CA ARG A 137 8.79 -6.83 -14.27
C ARG A 137 8.14 -6.10 -15.45
N ASP A 138 7.65 -6.84 -16.45
CA ASP A 138 7.02 -6.31 -17.65
C ASP A 138 5.60 -6.87 -17.84
N LEU A 139 4.90 -6.37 -18.87
CA LEU A 139 3.60 -6.90 -19.32
C LEU A 139 3.63 -8.39 -19.70
N ARG A 140 4.82 -8.96 -19.92
CA ARG A 140 5.01 -10.39 -20.20
C ARG A 140 4.67 -11.26 -19.00
N GLY A 141 4.79 -10.73 -17.78
CA GLY A 141 4.45 -11.43 -16.55
C GLY A 141 2.99 -11.86 -16.52
N PRO A 142 2.02 -10.94 -16.52
CA PRO A 142 0.60 -11.29 -16.57
C PRO A 142 0.25 -12.21 -17.75
N LEU A 143 0.81 -11.94 -18.94
CA LEU A 143 0.58 -12.76 -20.13
C LEU A 143 1.03 -14.22 -19.94
N LEU A 144 2.17 -14.45 -19.29
CA LEU A 144 2.64 -15.81 -18.95
C LEU A 144 1.62 -16.53 -18.05
N PHE A 145 1.16 -15.88 -16.99
CA PHE A 145 0.21 -16.48 -16.03
C PHE A 145 -1.15 -16.78 -16.66
N TYR A 146 -1.76 -15.82 -17.35
CA TYR A 146 -3.06 -16.05 -18.01
C TYR A 146 -2.94 -17.02 -19.18
N GLY A 147 -1.88 -16.93 -19.99
CA GLY A 147 -1.61 -17.85 -21.09
C GLY A 147 -1.44 -19.29 -20.61
N TRP A 148 -0.69 -19.49 -19.52
CA TRP A 148 -0.55 -20.79 -18.88
C TRP A 148 -1.89 -21.31 -18.38
N THR A 149 -2.68 -20.51 -17.66
CA THR A 149 -4.01 -20.95 -17.20
C THR A 149 -4.93 -21.37 -18.35
N VAL A 150 -4.92 -20.63 -19.46
CA VAL A 150 -5.68 -20.98 -20.66
C VAL A 150 -5.18 -22.31 -21.27
N ALA A 151 -3.85 -22.49 -21.37
CA ALA A 151 -3.27 -23.73 -21.87
C ALA A 151 -3.62 -24.94 -20.99
N THR A 152 -3.50 -24.81 -19.67
CA THR A 152 -3.90 -25.86 -18.71
C THR A 152 -5.39 -26.17 -18.83
N THR A 153 -6.24 -25.15 -18.97
CA THR A 153 -7.68 -25.34 -19.16
C THR A 153 -7.97 -26.14 -20.43
N ALA A 154 -7.31 -25.80 -21.54
CA ALA A 154 -7.45 -26.51 -22.80
C ALA A 154 -6.99 -27.97 -22.71
N ILE A 155 -5.84 -28.23 -22.05
CA ILE A 155 -5.29 -29.58 -21.87
C ILE A 155 -6.23 -30.45 -21.01
N VAL A 156 -6.68 -29.95 -19.85
CA VAL A 156 -7.59 -30.69 -18.96
C VAL A 156 -8.92 -30.96 -19.66
N THR A 157 -9.46 -29.98 -20.39
CA THR A 157 -10.71 -30.14 -21.15
C THR A 157 -10.57 -31.20 -22.24
N ALA A 158 -9.49 -31.12 -23.05
CA ALA A 158 -9.22 -32.09 -24.10
C ALA A 158 -9.03 -33.50 -23.54
N ALA A 159 -8.21 -33.64 -22.49
CA ALA A 159 -7.99 -34.92 -21.84
C ALA A 159 -9.30 -35.51 -21.32
N SER A 160 -10.13 -34.72 -20.62
CA SER A 160 -11.43 -35.17 -20.12
C SER A 160 -12.37 -35.62 -21.25
N ALA A 161 -12.42 -34.87 -22.36
CA ALA A 161 -13.24 -35.21 -23.52
C ALA A 161 -12.81 -36.54 -24.18
N PHE A 162 -11.49 -36.79 -24.27
CA PHE A 162 -10.97 -38.05 -24.82
C PHE A 162 -11.07 -39.23 -23.83
N ASP A 163 -11.07 -38.96 -22.54
CA ASP A 163 -11.11 -39.97 -21.47
C ASP A 163 -12.51 -40.50 -21.14
N GLY A 164 -13.56 -39.94 -21.76
CA GLY A 164 -14.94 -40.40 -21.55
C GLY A 164 -15.97 -39.28 -21.41
N GLY A 165 -15.54 -38.01 -21.47
CA GLY A 165 -16.45 -36.88 -21.30
C GLY A 165 -16.94 -36.78 -19.86
N ALA A 166 -18.25 -36.88 -19.66
CA ALA A 166 -18.89 -36.72 -18.35
C ALA A 166 -18.43 -37.76 -17.30
N ASP A 167 -18.05 -38.96 -17.74
CA ASP A 167 -17.57 -40.03 -16.86
C ASP A 167 -16.09 -39.88 -16.46
N SER A 168 -15.35 -38.94 -17.08
CA SER A 168 -13.93 -38.76 -16.79
C SER A 168 -13.71 -38.14 -15.40
N PRO A 169 -12.75 -38.62 -14.60
CA PRO A 169 -12.38 -38.01 -13.32
C PRO A 169 -11.47 -36.78 -13.49
N LEU A 170 -10.92 -36.54 -14.69
CA LEU A 170 -9.95 -35.47 -14.96
C LEU A 170 -10.44 -34.02 -14.73
N PRO A 171 -11.74 -33.68 -14.80
CA PRO A 171 -12.24 -32.37 -14.40
C PRO A 171 -11.89 -31.99 -12.96
N VAL A 172 -11.56 -32.95 -12.09
CA VAL A 172 -11.07 -32.68 -10.73
C VAL A 172 -9.82 -31.78 -10.73
N LEU A 173 -9.01 -31.84 -11.80
CA LEU A 173 -7.82 -31.00 -11.94
C LEU A 173 -8.16 -29.51 -12.03
N PHE A 174 -9.36 -29.11 -12.47
CA PHE A 174 -9.78 -27.71 -12.48
C PHE A 174 -9.82 -27.11 -11.07
N PHE A 175 -10.19 -27.89 -10.05
CA PHE A 175 -10.21 -27.42 -8.67
C PHE A 175 -8.80 -27.09 -8.16
N LEU A 176 -7.80 -27.87 -8.56
CA LEU A 176 -6.41 -27.61 -8.24
C LEU A 176 -5.95 -26.27 -8.83
N VAL A 177 -6.32 -26.00 -10.08
CA VAL A 177 -6.01 -24.72 -10.73
C VAL A 177 -6.75 -23.57 -10.04
N LEU A 178 -8.03 -23.72 -9.72
CA LEU A 178 -8.81 -22.69 -9.01
C LEU A 178 -8.22 -22.33 -7.65
N VAL A 179 -7.78 -23.33 -6.87
CA VAL A 179 -7.14 -23.09 -5.56
C VAL A 179 -5.83 -22.32 -5.73
N TYR A 180 -5.01 -22.69 -6.70
CA TYR A 180 -3.79 -21.92 -7.02
C TYR A 180 -4.13 -20.48 -7.43
N MET A 181 -5.17 -20.31 -8.26
CA MET A 181 -5.59 -18.99 -8.71
C MET A 181 -6.11 -18.10 -7.58
N ALA A 182 -6.76 -18.67 -6.57
CA ALA A 182 -7.22 -17.92 -5.39
C ALA A 182 -6.07 -17.19 -4.68
N VAL A 183 -4.87 -17.77 -4.71
CA VAL A 183 -3.66 -17.22 -4.08
C VAL A 183 -2.88 -16.30 -5.03
N ALA A 184 -2.81 -16.65 -6.32
CA ALA A 184 -1.92 -15.98 -7.27
C ALA A 184 -2.59 -14.89 -8.12
N PHE A 185 -3.91 -14.86 -8.26
CA PHE A 185 -4.60 -13.96 -9.19
C PHE A 185 -5.48 -12.94 -8.45
N PRO A 186 -5.71 -11.76 -9.06
CA PRO A 186 -6.74 -10.84 -8.59
C PRO A 186 -8.13 -11.47 -8.75
N PRO A 187 -9.14 -11.04 -7.97
CA PRO A 187 -10.48 -11.64 -7.99
C PRO A 187 -11.11 -11.62 -9.39
N ALA A 188 -10.83 -10.58 -10.17
CA ALA A 188 -11.21 -10.46 -11.57
C ALA A 188 -10.67 -11.59 -12.46
N GLY A 189 -9.39 -11.92 -12.27
CA GLY A 189 -8.71 -12.98 -12.99
C GLY A 189 -9.30 -14.34 -12.64
N VAL A 190 -9.58 -14.57 -11.36
CA VAL A 190 -10.22 -15.81 -10.87
C VAL A 190 -11.61 -16.01 -11.48
N VAL A 191 -12.45 -14.96 -11.52
CA VAL A 191 -13.78 -15.02 -12.14
C VAL A 191 -13.68 -15.32 -13.63
N LEU A 192 -12.77 -14.64 -14.34
CA LEU A 192 -12.62 -14.78 -15.79
C LEU A 192 -12.20 -16.21 -16.17
N THR A 193 -11.16 -16.74 -15.54
CA THR A 193 -10.62 -18.06 -15.87
C THR A 193 -11.45 -19.20 -15.27
N GLY A 194 -12.02 -19.03 -14.07
CA GLY A 194 -12.94 -20.01 -13.50
C GLY A 194 -14.25 -20.09 -14.28
N GLY A 195 -14.73 -18.96 -14.79
CA GLY A 195 -15.81 -18.90 -15.77
C GLY A 195 -15.44 -19.62 -17.07
N LEU A 196 -14.22 -19.41 -17.59
CA LEU A 196 -13.71 -20.13 -18.77
C LEU A 196 -13.65 -21.65 -18.54
N MET A 197 -13.16 -22.10 -17.38
CA MET A 197 -13.13 -23.53 -17.02
C MET A 197 -14.53 -24.12 -16.95
N THR A 198 -15.46 -23.40 -16.33
CA THR A 198 -16.87 -23.83 -16.22
C THR A 198 -17.51 -23.92 -17.60
N ALA A 199 -17.30 -22.93 -18.46
CA ALA A 199 -17.80 -22.92 -19.84
C ALA A 199 -17.16 -24.01 -20.71
N ALA A 200 -15.85 -24.25 -20.56
CA ALA A 200 -15.14 -25.30 -21.30
C ALA A 200 -15.63 -26.69 -20.88
N HIS A 201 -15.81 -26.94 -19.59
CA HIS A 201 -16.35 -28.19 -19.09
C HIS A 201 -17.78 -28.43 -19.59
N THR A 202 -18.68 -27.44 -19.48
CA THR A 202 -20.07 -27.60 -19.93
C THR A 202 -20.19 -27.80 -21.43
N ALA A 203 -19.41 -27.07 -22.22
CA ALA A 203 -19.51 -27.14 -23.68
C ALA A 203 -18.84 -28.37 -24.29
N LEU A 204 -17.76 -28.88 -23.69
CA LEU A 204 -16.88 -29.86 -24.33
C LEU A 204 -16.75 -31.20 -23.58
N VAL A 205 -17.19 -31.28 -22.32
CA VAL A 205 -17.01 -32.47 -21.47
C VAL A 205 -18.33 -32.99 -20.92
N ALA A 206 -19.17 -32.12 -20.37
CA ALA A 206 -20.40 -32.45 -19.64
C ALA A 206 -21.45 -33.21 -20.48
N GLY A 207 -21.54 -32.96 -21.78
CA GLY A 207 -22.57 -33.57 -22.63
C GLY A 207 -23.99 -33.09 -22.28
N PRO A 208 -25.04 -33.91 -22.56
CA PRO A 208 -26.41 -33.59 -22.18
C PRO A 208 -26.54 -33.46 -20.65
N PRO A 209 -27.46 -32.60 -20.15
CA PRO A 209 -27.61 -32.39 -18.72
C PRO A 209 -28.07 -33.67 -18.00
N ASP A 210 -27.15 -34.28 -17.27
CA ASP A 210 -27.36 -35.41 -16.38
C ASP A 210 -26.96 -35.03 -14.93
N PRO A 211 -27.37 -35.79 -13.91
CA PRO A 211 -27.08 -35.43 -12.52
C PRO A 211 -25.59 -35.27 -12.18
N GLN A 212 -24.69 -36.03 -12.81
CA GLN A 212 -23.24 -35.97 -12.53
C GLN A 212 -22.61 -34.74 -13.19
N SER A 213 -22.92 -34.46 -14.45
CA SER A 213 -22.41 -33.26 -15.14
C SER A 213 -22.93 -31.96 -14.52
N LEU A 214 -24.19 -31.95 -14.07
CA LEU A 214 -24.76 -30.83 -13.32
C LEU A 214 -24.07 -30.64 -11.97
N LEU A 215 -23.74 -31.72 -11.26
CA LEU A 215 -23.00 -31.66 -10.01
C LEU A 215 -21.62 -31.05 -10.21
N VAL A 216 -20.82 -31.56 -11.16
CA VAL A 216 -19.46 -31.05 -11.43
C VAL A 216 -19.50 -29.59 -11.83
N THR A 217 -20.41 -29.21 -12.74
CA THR A 217 -20.58 -27.81 -13.17
C THR A 217 -20.94 -26.90 -12.00
N THR A 218 -21.88 -27.31 -11.14
CA THR A 218 -22.31 -26.52 -9.98
C THR A 218 -21.19 -26.39 -8.95
N VAL A 219 -20.45 -27.47 -8.68
CA VAL A 219 -19.31 -27.46 -7.74
C VAL A 219 -18.17 -26.60 -8.29
N LEU A 220 -17.93 -26.63 -9.60
CA LEU A 220 -16.92 -25.78 -10.24
C LEU A 220 -17.28 -24.29 -10.18
N ALA A 221 -18.55 -23.95 -10.43
CA ALA A 221 -19.05 -22.58 -10.33
C ALA A 221 -19.00 -22.05 -8.89
N THR A 222 -19.45 -22.85 -7.92
CA THR A 222 -19.41 -22.48 -6.49
C THR A 222 -17.98 -22.41 -5.95
N THR A 223 -17.08 -23.28 -6.38
CA THR A 223 -15.65 -23.19 -6.03
C THR A 223 -15.01 -21.94 -6.63
N THR A 224 -15.36 -21.57 -7.86
CA THR A 224 -14.92 -20.31 -8.47
C THR A 224 -15.36 -19.11 -7.62
N LEU A 225 -16.60 -19.12 -7.11
CA LEU A 225 -17.09 -18.07 -6.22
C LEU A 225 -16.29 -18.01 -4.90
N ILE A 226 -16.03 -19.15 -4.26
CA ILE A 226 -15.23 -19.23 -3.02
C ILE A 226 -13.79 -18.74 -3.26
N CYS A 227 -13.17 -19.17 -4.35
CA CYS A 227 -11.81 -18.75 -4.72
C CYS A 227 -11.75 -17.26 -5.02
N THR A 228 -12.79 -16.71 -5.67
CA THR A 228 -12.92 -15.26 -5.90
C THR A 228 -13.04 -14.49 -4.60
N MET A 229 -13.86 -14.97 -3.66
CA MET A 229 -14.02 -14.35 -2.34
C MET A 229 -12.72 -14.42 -1.54
N THR A 230 -12.02 -15.56 -1.60
CA THR A 230 -10.72 -15.74 -0.94
C THR A 230 -9.68 -14.78 -1.49
N SER A 231 -9.56 -14.71 -2.82
CA SER A 231 -8.70 -13.74 -3.50
C SER A 231 -9.07 -12.30 -3.11
N ALA A 232 -10.35 -11.92 -3.18
CA ALA A 232 -10.79 -10.58 -2.78
C ALA A 232 -10.41 -10.22 -1.33
N ASN A 233 -10.59 -11.17 -0.40
CA ASN A 233 -10.22 -10.98 1.01
C ASN A 233 -8.71 -10.83 1.20
N GLN A 234 -7.90 -11.65 0.52
CA GLN A 234 -6.44 -11.59 0.59
C GLN A 234 -5.89 -10.27 0.02
N TRP A 235 -6.41 -9.84 -1.12
CA TRP A 235 -6.02 -8.57 -1.74
C TRP A 235 -6.42 -7.38 -0.85
N ALA A 236 -7.63 -7.37 -0.29
CA ALA A 236 -8.05 -6.33 0.64
C ALA A 236 -7.20 -6.31 1.93
N ALA A 237 -6.79 -7.47 2.44
CA ALA A 237 -5.91 -7.57 3.60
C ALA A 237 -4.50 -7.02 3.30
N HIS A 238 -3.95 -7.34 2.12
CA HIS A 238 -2.65 -6.83 1.69
C HIS A 238 -2.64 -5.30 1.57
N ASP A 239 -3.67 -4.71 0.93
CA ASP A 239 -3.79 -3.26 0.80
C ASP A 239 -3.84 -2.55 2.16
N ARG A 240 -4.56 -3.13 3.13
CA ARG A 240 -4.59 -2.62 4.52
C ARG A 240 -3.22 -2.68 5.17
N GLN A 241 -2.50 -3.79 4.99
CA GLN A 241 -1.17 -3.96 5.59
C GLN A 241 -0.17 -2.94 5.05
N VAL A 242 -0.16 -2.70 3.73
CA VAL A 242 0.68 -1.68 3.11
C VAL A 242 0.37 -0.28 3.66
N LEU A 243 -0.92 0.05 3.81
CA LEU A 243 -1.33 1.34 4.38
C LEU A 243 -0.91 1.50 5.85
N LEU A 244 -1.07 0.44 6.66
CA LEU A 244 -0.66 0.44 8.06
C LEU A 244 0.85 0.65 8.19
N LEU A 245 1.65 -0.05 7.38
CA LEU A 245 3.11 0.13 7.35
C LEU A 245 3.50 1.55 6.98
N ARG A 246 2.91 2.13 5.93
CA ARG A 246 3.18 3.52 5.54
C ARG A 246 2.80 4.52 6.63
N THR A 247 1.66 4.32 7.28
CA THR A 247 1.23 5.16 8.41
C THR A 247 2.20 5.03 9.58
N GLN A 248 2.64 3.81 9.90
CA GLN A 248 3.61 3.56 10.96
C GLN A 248 4.96 4.22 10.64
N GLU A 249 5.42 4.14 9.39
CA GLU A 249 6.64 4.82 8.93
C GLU A 249 6.52 6.34 9.04
N ALA A 250 5.39 6.92 8.63
CA ALA A 250 5.12 8.34 8.74
C ALA A 250 5.13 8.80 10.21
N LEU A 251 4.37 8.12 11.09
CA LEU A 251 4.36 8.42 12.52
C LEU A 251 5.75 8.22 13.16
N ALA A 252 6.52 7.27 12.67
CA ALA A 252 7.86 7.04 13.16
C ALA A 252 8.85 8.10 12.67
N THR A 253 8.60 8.82 11.57
CA THR A 253 9.59 9.71 10.94
C THR A 253 9.24 11.20 10.99
N THR A 254 7.98 11.56 11.05
CA THR A 254 7.50 12.96 11.04
C THR A 254 6.73 13.30 12.30
N ASP A 255 6.76 14.57 12.70
CA ASP A 255 5.86 15.13 13.70
C ASP A 255 4.46 15.32 13.08
N PRO A 256 3.39 14.74 13.66
CA PRO A 256 2.06 14.74 13.05
C PRO A 256 1.40 16.13 13.01
N LEU A 257 1.83 17.07 13.85
CA LEU A 257 1.26 18.42 13.88
C LEU A 257 1.87 19.31 12.80
N THR A 258 3.18 19.27 12.66
CA THR A 258 3.96 20.21 11.82
C THR A 258 4.41 19.62 10.48
N GLY A 259 4.40 18.29 10.34
CA GLY A 259 4.83 17.58 9.14
C GLY A 259 6.35 17.54 8.92
N VAL A 260 7.13 18.26 9.72
CA VAL A 260 8.60 18.16 9.68
C VAL A 260 9.07 16.86 10.33
N PRO A 261 10.30 16.40 10.04
CA PRO A 261 10.96 15.32 10.77
C PRO A 261 10.79 15.41 12.30
N ASN A 262 10.59 14.26 12.95
CA ASN A 262 10.54 14.20 14.41
C ASN A 262 11.94 14.06 15.03
N ARG A 263 12.00 14.11 16.37
CA ARG A 263 13.23 13.91 17.15
C ARG A 263 14.05 12.68 16.71
N ARG A 264 13.40 11.55 16.40
CA ARG A 264 14.10 10.32 16.00
C ARG A 264 14.88 10.51 14.71
N VAL A 265 14.26 11.11 13.69
CA VAL A 265 14.93 11.38 12.40
C VAL A 265 16.03 12.41 12.58
N PHE A 266 15.80 13.44 13.38
CA PHE A 266 16.83 14.42 13.70
C PHE A 266 18.09 13.78 14.29
N LEU A 267 17.95 12.92 15.31
CA LEU A 267 19.09 12.22 15.93
C LEU A 267 19.85 11.34 14.93
N ASP A 268 19.15 10.63 14.04
CA ASP A 268 19.78 9.87 12.96
C ASP A 268 20.59 10.78 12.01
N ARG A 269 20.04 11.95 11.65
CA ARG A 269 20.73 12.92 10.77
C ARG A 269 21.97 13.53 11.44
N VAL A 270 21.91 13.81 12.74
CA VAL A 270 23.07 14.24 13.53
C VAL A 270 24.12 13.14 13.58
N GLY A 271 23.74 11.88 13.84
CA GLY A 271 24.67 10.74 13.81
C GLY A 271 25.38 10.58 12.47
N ARG A 272 24.66 10.77 11.36
CA ARG A 272 25.26 10.80 10.01
C ARG A 272 26.19 11.99 9.79
N ALA A 273 25.89 13.15 10.39
CA ALA A 273 26.75 14.33 10.32
C ALA A 273 28.06 14.12 11.10
N VAL A 274 27.97 13.55 12.31
CA VAL A 274 29.13 13.15 13.12
C VAL A 274 30.04 12.17 12.36
N GLY A 275 29.46 11.11 11.76
CA GLY A 275 30.25 10.16 10.97
C GLY A 275 30.89 10.77 9.71
N ARG A 276 30.30 11.84 9.18
CA ARG A 276 30.83 12.63 8.05
C ARG A 276 31.93 13.60 8.47
N ALA A 277 31.83 14.18 9.68
CA ALA A 277 32.87 15.02 10.25
C ALA A 277 34.21 14.29 10.41
N GLY A 278 34.18 13.01 10.77
CA GLY A 278 35.37 12.15 10.77
C GLY A 278 36.06 12.00 9.40
N ARG A 279 35.36 12.32 8.30
CA ARG A 279 35.89 12.33 6.93
C ARG A 279 36.22 13.72 6.40
N GLY A 280 36.14 14.75 7.25
CA GLY A 280 36.46 16.14 6.91
C GLY A 280 35.26 16.96 6.39
N GLU A 281 34.04 16.43 6.41
CA GLU A 281 32.84 17.20 6.06
C GLU A 281 32.37 18.05 7.25
N ARG A 282 31.98 19.30 6.98
CA ARG A 282 31.53 20.24 8.03
C ARG A 282 30.01 20.22 8.18
N ALA A 283 29.53 20.25 9.42
CA ALA A 283 28.11 20.35 9.73
C ALA A 283 27.87 21.15 11.01
N VAL A 284 26.73 21.83 11.10
CA VAL A 284 26.27 22.57 12.29
C VAL A 284 24.94 22.01 12.75
N VAL A 285 24.74 21.98 14.06
CA VAL A 285 23.46 21.67 14.69
C VAL A 285 22.97 22.91 15.43
N CYS A 286 21.72 23.29 15.20
CA CYS A 286 21.06 24.38 15.92
C CYS A 286 19.82 23.87 16.64
N ILE A 287 19.64 24.27 17.90
CA ILE A 287 18.43 24.07 18.70
C ILE A 287 17.71 25.40 18.79
N VAL A 288 16.40 25.38 18.55
CA VAL A 288 15.52 26.54 18.46
C VAL A 288 14.40 26.34 19.47
N ASP A 289 14.33 27.18 20.49
CA ASP A 289 13.25 27.20 21.48
C ASP A 289 12.40 28.47 21.26
N LEU A 290 11.07 28.32 21.24
CA LEU A 290 10.17 29.45 21.01
C LEU A 290 9.91 30.24 22.30
N ASP A 291 10.40 31.48 22.33
CA ASP A 291 10.16 32.40 23.42
C ASP A 291 8.70 32.89 23.39
N GLY A 292 8.04 32.90 24.56
CA GLY A 292 6.66 33.39 24.71
C GLY A 292 5.56 32.43 24.25
N PHE A 293 5.89 31.24 23.73
CA PHE A 293 4.90 30.30 23.20
C PHE A 293 3.84 29.86 24.22
N LYS A 294 4.23 29.62 25.48
CA LYS A 294 3.29 29.26 26.56
C LYS A 294 2.18 30.31 26.73
N ALA A 295 2.51 31.60 26.60
CA ALA A 295 1.53 32.67 26.74
C ALA A 295 0.46 32.63 25.63
N VAL A 296 0.83 32.22 24.41
CA VAL A 296 -0.13 32.01 23.32
C VAL A 296 -1.13 30.91 23.70
N ASN A 297 -0.63 29.77 24.20
CA ASN A 297 -1.51 28.69 24.66
C ASN A 297 -2.43 29.12 25.81
N ASP A 298 -1.88 29.84 26.78
CA ASP A 298 -2.63 30.25 27.98
C ASP A 298 -3.69 31.33 27.67
N LEU A 299 -3.43 32.22 26.69
CA LEU A 299 -4.32 33.33 26.34
C LEU A 299 -5.30 33.00 25.20
N GLN A 300 -4.89 32.19 24.22
CA GLN A 300 -5.63 31.95 22.97
C GLN A 300 -5.99 30.46 22.78
N GLY A 301 -5.56 29.60 23.70
CA GLY A 301 -5.84 28.16 23.68
C GLY A 301 -4.86 27.36 22.81
N HIS A 302 -4.86 26.05 23.01
CA HIS A 302 -3.94 25.13 22.34
C HIS A 302 -4.08 25.09 20.81
N ALA A 303 -5.28 25.34 20.27
CA ALA A 303 -5.48 25.38 18.82
C ALA A 303 -4.68 26.54 18.17
N ALA A 304 -4.61 27.70 18.82
CA ALA A 304 -3.80 28.83 18.36
C ALA A 304 -2.30 28.52 18.46
N GLY A 305 -1.88 27.85 19.55
CA GLY A 305 -0.50 27.37 19.68
C GLY A 305 -0.12 26.37 18.57
N ASP A 306 -1.02 25.44 18.23
CA ASP A 306 -0.84 24.51 17.13
C ASP A 306 -0.65 25.22 15.78
N ASP A 307 -1.40 26.29 15.52
CA ASP A 307 -1.25 27.11 14.31
C ASP A 307 0.10 27.83 14.27
N VAL A 308 0.56 28.36 15.40
CA VAL A 308 1.91 28.96 15.50
C VAL A 308 2.99 27.91 15.21
N LEU A 309 2.88 26.71 15.78
CA LEU A 309 3.85 25.63 15.54
C LEU A 309 3.92 25.22 14.07
N ARG A 310 2.77 25.12 13.39
CA ARG A 310 2.72 24.86 11.94
C ARG A 310 3.38 25.97 11.14
N ALA A 311 3.10 27.22 11.47
CA ALA A 311 3.64 28.38 10.77
C ALA A 311 5.16 28.51 10.97
N VAL A 312 5.65 28.28 12.19
CA VAL A 312 7.09 28.22 12.53
C VAL A 312 7.78 27.12 11.73
N ALA A 313 7.24 25.90 11.73
CA ALA A 313 7.83 24.79 11.00
C ALA A 313 7.97 25.12 9.50
N ALA A 314 6.93 25.72 8.90
CA ALA A 314 6.96 26.17 7.52
C ALA A 314 7.98 27.30 7.27
N ALA A 315 8.13 28.25 8.19
CA ALA A 315 9.10 29.34 8.08
C ALA A 315 10.54 28.83 8.16
N LEU A 316 10.84 27.97 9.14
CA LEU A 316 12.15 27.33 9.26
C LEU A 316 12.50 26.53 8.01
N GLY A 317 11.53 25.80 7.44
CA GLY A 317 11.71 25.05 6.19
C GLY A 317 12.06 25.92 4.97
N ARG A 318 11.60 27.18 4.92
CA ARG A 318 11.88 28.09 3.79
C ARG A 318 13.28 28.72 3.84
N VAL A 319 13.90 28.81 5.02
CA VAL A 319 15.19 29.51 5.21
C VAL A 319 16.39 28.56 5.25
N VAL A 320 16.14 27.26 5.20
CA VAL A 320 17.16 26.21 5.07
C VAL A 320 17.23 25.69 3.64
N ARG A 321 18.31 24.99 3.30
CA ARG A 321 18.45 24.32 2.00
C ARG A 321 17.71 22.98 2.02
N GLU A 322 17.40 22.46 0.83
CA GLU A 322 16.76 21.13 0.67
C GLU A 322 17.59 19.99 1.30
N THR A 323 18.91 20.15 1.36
CA THR A 323 19.84 19.17 1.98
C THR A 323 19.85 19.21 3.50
N ASP A 324 19.34 20.29 4.10
CA ASP A 324 19.30 20.49 5.54
C ASP A 324 18.05 19.83 6.12
N THR A 325 18.06 19.53 7.41
CA THR A 325 16.91 18.91 8.08
C THR A 325 16.41 19.81 9.20
N VAL A 326 15.19 20.31 9.06
CA VAL A 326 14.41 20.91 10.15
C VAL A 326 13.63 19.79 10.83
N ALA A 327 13.58 19.79 12.15
CA ALA A 327 12.85 18.82 12.94
C ALA A 327 12.19 19.46 14.16
N ARG A 328 11.12 18.83 14.65
CA ARG A 328 10.54 19.17 15.96
C ARG A 328 10.97 18.15 17.01
N LEU A 329 11.56 18.64 18.10
CA LEU A 329 12.04 17.78 19.20
C LEU A 329 10.92 17.43 20.18
N GLY A 330 9.97 18.34 20.37
CA GLY A 330 8.79 18.21 21.23
C GLY A 330 8.35 19.60 21.71
N GLY A 331 7.10 19.73 22.19
CA GLY A 331 6.62 21.03 22.72
C GLY A 331 6.80 22.18 21.73
N ASP A 332 7.58 23.16 22.13
CA ASP A 332 8.02 24.36 21.40
C ASP A 332 9.47 24.30 20.90
N GLU A 333 10.12 23.14 20.98
CA GLU A 333 11.50 22.97 20.53
C GLU A 333 11.59 22.43 19.11
N PHE A 334 12.33 23.16 18.28
CA PHE A 334 12.76 22.76 16.95
C PHE A 334 14.27 22.60 16.91
N ALA A 335 14.76 21.89 15.90
CA ALA A 335 16.18 21.78 15.65
C ALA A 335 16.47 21.70 14.16
N VAL A 336 17.69 22.11 13.80
CA VAL A 336 18.19 22.09 12.43
C VAL A 336 19.55 21.41 12.43
N VAL A 337 19.77 20.50 11.49
CA VAL A 337 21.10 20.01 11.13
C VAL A 337 21.39 20.37 9.68
N ALA A 338 22.47 21.11 9.46
CA ALA A 338 22.87 21.61 8.16
C ALA A 338 24.32 21.24 7.86
N GLY A 339 24.58 20.80 6.63
CA GLY A 339 25.90 20.34 6.19
C GLY A 339 26.51 21.24 5.13
N SER A 340 27.81 21.06 4.85
CA SER A 340 28.51 21.73 3.75
C SER A 340 28.47 23.26 3.83
N LEU A 341 28.69 23.78 5.04
CA LEU A 341 28.69 25.22 5.34
C LEU A 341 30.11 25.77 5.46
N LEU A 342 30.34 26.97 4.93
CA LEU A 342 31.52 27.76 5.27
C LEU A 342 31.38 28.33 6.70
N PRO A 343 32.48 28.65 7.41
CA PRO A 343 32.39 29.18 8.78
C PRO A 343 31.48 30.40 8.95
N ALA A 344 31.45 31.30 7.97
CA ALA A 344 30.58 32.47 7.99
C ALA A 344 29.08 32.12 7.86
N ASP A 345 28.75 30.95 7.35
CA ASP A 345 27.36 30.53 7.10
C ASP A 345 26.67 30.04 8.38
N ASP A 346 27.41 29.64 9.43
CA ASP A 346 26.86 29.06 10.65
C ASP A 346 26.06 30.09 11.45
N ALA A 347 26.71 31.21 11.81
CA ALA A 347 26.07 32.32 12.51
C ALA A 347 24.96 32.95 11.67
N ALA A 348 25.17 33.03 10.35
CA ALA A 348 24.15 33.52 9.43
C ALA A 348 22.93 32.60 9.36
N LEU A 349 23.11 31.27 9.40
CA LEU A 349 22.00 30.32 9.46
C LEU A 349 21.21 30.49 10.74
N ALA A 350 21.89 30.55 11.88
CA ALA A 350 21.25 30.72 13.18
C ALA A 350 20.40 31.99 13.25
N ASP A 351 20.91 33.11 12.75
CA ASP A 351 20.17 34.37 12.73
C ASP A 351 19.03 34.36 11.72
N ARG A 352 19.19 33.70 10.56
CA ARG A 352 18.08 33.46 9.63
C ARG A 352 16.95 32.67 10.27
N LEU A 353 17.26 31.62 11.04
CA LEU A 353 16.26 30.82 11.75
C LEU A 353 15.52 31.67 12.79
N ARG A 354 16.26 32.44 13.60
CA ARG A 354 15.68 33.38 14.58
C ARG A 354 14.75 34.40 13.90
N ALA A 355 15.23 35.05 12.85
CA ALA A 355 14.47 36.07 12.11
C ALA A 355 13.19 35.48 11.48
N ALA A 356 13.25 34.27 10.93
CA ALA A 356 12.09 33.60 10.35
C ALA A 356 10.99 33.32 11.39
N VAL A 357 11.38 32.95 12.61
CA VAL A 357 10.43 32.77 13.72
C VAL A 357 9.83 34.12 14.13
N ALA A 358 10.67 35.14 14.34
CA ALA A 358 10.23 36.47 14.75
C ALA A 358 9.25 37.09 13.75
N GLU A 359 9.45 36.88 12.44
CA GLU A 359 8.54 37.35 11.39
C GLU A 359 7.14 36.73 11.52
N VAL A 360 7.07 35.40 11.70
CA VAL A 360 5.79 34.70 11.84
C VAL A 360 5.13 34.95 13.20
N GLY A 361 5.94 35.11 14.25
CA GLY A 361 5.48 35.33 15.62
C GLY A 361 5.15 36.78 15.95
N ALA A 362 5.43 37.75 15.06
CA ALA A 362 5.26 39.19 15.31
C ALA A 362 3.85 39.56 15.81
N GLY A 363 2.81 38.91 15.29
CA GLY A 363 1.41 39.16 15.65
C GLY A 363 0.99 38.59 17.02
N CYS A 364 1.77 37.66 17.59
CA CYS A 364 1.45 36.97 18.85
C CYS A 364 2.58 37.06 19.89
N GLY A 365 3.64 37.83 19.62
CA GLY A 365 4.76 38.04 20.54
C GLY A 365 5.69 36.83 20.69
N VAL A 366 5.69 35.91 19.70
CA VAL A 366 6.58 34.74 19.70
C VAL A 366 7.88 35.09 19.00
N THR A 367 9.01 34.79 19.63
CA THR A 367 10.36 34.91 19.06
C THR A 367 11.12 33.59 19.30
N ALA A 368 12.42 33.54 19.02
CA ALA A 368 13.21 32.33 19.26
C ALA A 368 14.55 32.60 19.93
N SER A 369 14.91 31.69 20.84
CA SER A 369 16.26 31.53 21.35
C SER A 369 16.94 30.41 20.58
N VAL A 370 18.03 30.72 19.89
CA VAL A 370 18.74 29.78 19.03
C VAL A 370 20.14 29.50 19.56
N GLY A 371 20.44 28.24 19.83
CA GLY A 371 21.78 27.77 20.15
C GLY A 371 22.35 26.95 19.02
N CYS A 372 23.56 27.26 18.58
CA CYS A 372 24.23 26.44 17.56
C CYS A 372 25.52 25.84 18.09
N ALA A 373 25.91 24.70 17.51
CA ALA A 373 27.17 24.03 17.78
C ALA A 373 27.71 23.38 16.50
N LEU A 374 29.01 23.55 16.26
CA LEU A 374 29.71 22.85 15.20
C LEU A 374 29.87 21.36 15.55
N VAL A 375 29.76 20.49 14.55
CA VAL A 375 30.11 19.07 14.66
C VAL A 375 31.62 18.92 14.44
N HIS A 376 32.32 18.41 15.44
CA HIS A 376 33.76 18.16 15.41
C HIS A 376 34.07 16.69 15.11
N PRO A 377 35.23 16.39 14.49
CA PRO A 377 35.72 15.02 14.37
C PRO A 377 35.89 14.38 15.75
N GLY A 378 35.28 13.21 15.94
CA GLY A 378 35.36 12.46 17.20
C GLY A 378 34.25 12.75 18.21
N ASP A 379 33.37 13.72 17.95
CA ASP A 379 32.14 13.91 18.73
C ASP A 379 31.27 12.65 18.68
N ASP A 380 30.44 12.44 19.71
CA ASP A 380 29.21 11.67 19.58
C ASP A 380 27.98 12.59 19.40
N VAL A 381 26.80 11.99 19.22
CA VAL A 381 25.54 12.76 19.05
C VAL A 381 25.20 13.56 20.31
N ALA A 382 25.49 13.04 21.50
CA ALA A 382 25.17 13.69 22.76
C ALA A 382 26.06 14.92 23.00
N ASP A 383 27.35 14.85 22.64
CA ASP A 383 28.30 15.96 22.77
C ASP A 383 27.84 17.20 21.99
N VAL A 384 27.48 17.02 20.72
CA VAL A 384 27.02 18.12 19.86
C VAL A 384 25.72 18.72 20.38
N LEU A 385 24.76 17.87 20.77
CA LEU A 385 23.47 18.34 21.28
C LEU A 385 23.62 19.06 22.61
N HIS A 386 24.49 18.59 23.50
CA HIS A 386 24.76 19.25 24.77
C HIS A 386 25.33 20.66 24.56
N ARG A 387 26.25 20.84 23.59
CA ARG A 387 26.76 22.17 23.24
C ARG A 387 25.68 23.05 22.61
N ALA A 388 24.89 22.54 21.67
CA ALA A 388 23.83 23.34 21.05
C ALA A 388 22.76 23.77 22.08
N ASP A 389 22.40 22.88 23.00
CA ASP A 389 21.42 23.14 24.06
C ASP A 389 21.93 24.15 25.08
N ALA A 390 23.18 23.99 25.54
CA ALA A 390 23.80 24.94 26.44
C ALA A 390 23.96 26.33 25.81
N ALA A 391 24.21 26.41 24.50
CA ALA A 391 24.20 27.67 23.76
C ALA A 391 22.78 28.28 23.72
N MET A 392 21.76 27.49 23.40
CA MET A 392 20.36 27.95 23.35
C MET A 392 19.91 28.48 24.71
N TYR A 393 20.26 27.78 25.79
CA TYR A 393 19.95 28.22 27.14
C TYR A 393 20.60 29.56 27.48
N ARG A 394 21.83 29.83 27.00
CA ARG A 394 22.46 31.15 27.15
C ARG A 394 21.73 32.24 26.39
N ALA A 395 21.27 31.96 25.17
CA ALA A 395 20.45 32.89 24.41
C ALA A 395 19.18 33.26 25.18
N LYS A 396 18.49 32.25 25.73
CA LYS A 396 17.28 32.41 26.53
C LYS A 396 17.53 33.20 27.82
N ALA A 397 18.58 32.85 28.56
CA ALA A 397 18.95 33.52 29.81
C ALA A 397 19.37 34.99 29.61
N ALA A 398 19.88 35.36 28.43
CA ALA A 398 20.28 36.73 28.12
C ALA A 398 19.10 37.63 27.65
N GLY A 399 17.86 37.11 27.68
CA GLY A 399 16.65 37.87 27.39
C GLY A 399 15.88 37.44 26.14
N GLY A 400 16.19 36.27 25.57
CA GLY A 400 15.50 35.73 24.40
C GLY A 400 15.79 36.48 23.09
N ASP A 401 15.07 36.10 22.03
CA ASP A 401 15.15 36.63 20.66
C ASP A 401 16.60 36.84 20.19
N ARG A 402 17.42 35.80 20.28
CA ARG A 402 18.83 35.89 19.90
C ARG A 402 19.44 34.54 19.58
N VAL A 403 20.63 34.65 19.00
CA VAL A 403 21.53 33.52 18.76
C VAL A 403 22.62 33.51 19.82
N ALA A 404 23.01 32.33 20.26
CA ALA A 404 24.26 32.09 20.96
C ALA A 404 24.97 30.87 20.35
N ASP A 405 26.29 30.91 20.43
CA ASP A 405 27.15 29.80 20.04
C ASP A 405 28.05 29.47 21.23
N LEU A 406 28.29 28.17 21.41
CA LEU A 406 29.41 27.70 22.21
C LEU A 406 30.59 27.53 21.26
N ALA A 407 31.21 28.66 20.89
CA ALA A 407 32.53 28.63 20.30
C ALA A 407 33.44 27.86 21.27
N GLY A 408 33.91 26.69 20.82
CA GLY A 408 34.92 25.90 21.51
C GLY A 408 36.21 26.68 21.67
#